data_AF-A0A9W6WIB8-F1
#
_entry.id   AF-A0A9W6WIB8-F1
#
_cell.length_a   1.000
_cell.length_b   1.000
_cell.length_c   1.000
_cell.angle_alpha   90.00
_cell.angle_beta   90.00
_cell.angle_gamma   90.00
#
_symmetry.space_group_name_H-M   'P 1'
#
loop_
_entity.id
_entity.type
_entity.pdbx_description
1 polymer ?
#
loop_
_entity_poly.entity_id
_entity_poly.type
_entity_poly.pdbx_seq_one_letter_code
_entity_poly.pdbx_strand_id
1 'polypeptide(L)'
;MTEFLYAYEHDCVLSYLGSPSSYMSFLFQLPNTNLVGIGASYALGSFEIGDGKIYYNDSEDFTKITKFGVSAFKIITYLEPETKLVRVDFFKLKSKDLVNATAPTDLSDSVANTGLENNTRDVATTTPNTKEEEYLEAWQDLVDIDGPLKPDFTIEQLLQTYCGALAMSNDAPTFVFKGKIPDNIKTEVETSIGVLIFKETSSTYL
;
A
#
# COMPACT_ATOMS: atom_id res chain seq x y z
N MET A 1 -6.72 -18.28 6.69
CA MET A 1 -6.22 -16.89 6.58
C MET A 1 -4.70 -16.96 6.76
N THR A 2 -3.90 -16.40 5.86
CA THR A 2 -2.42 -16.47 5.99
C THR A 2 -1.96 -15.63 7.18
N GLU A 3 -1.11 -16.19 8.03
CA GLU A 3 -0.51 -15.50 9.17
C GLU A 3 0.83 -14.87 8.75
N PHE A 4 0.96 -13.57 8.99
CA PHE A 4 2.19 -12.82 8.81
C PHE A 4 2.68 -12.39 10.18
N LEU A 5 4.00 -12.45 10.40
CA LEU A 5 4.63 -12.00 11.63
C LEU A 5 5.00 -10.51 11.52
N TYR A 6 4.67 -9.74 12.56
CA TYR A 6 4.95 -8.32 12.64
C TYR A 6 5.75 -8.00 13.91
N ALA A 7 6.72 -7.11 13.78
CA ALA A 7 7.59 -6.70 14.88
C ALA A 7 6.93 -5.70 15.84
N TYR A 8 5.99 -4.90 15.34
CA TYR A 8 5.36 -3.80 16.09
C TYR A 8 3.85 -3.84 16.00
N GLU A 9 3.18 -3.33 17.04
CA GLU A 9 1.75 -3.08 17.06
C GLU A 9 1.44 -1.71 17.69
N HIS A 10 0.41 -1.04 17.19
CA HIS A 10 -0.10 0.20 17.75
C HIS A 10 -1.63 0.24 17.71
N ASP A 11 -2.23 0.87 18.72
CA ASP A 11 -3.66 1.20 18.71
C ASP A 11 -3.93 2.21 17.59
N CYS A 12 -5.10 2.13 16.96
CA CYS A 12 -5.49 3.00 15.86
C CYS A 12 -7.00 3.06 15.67
N VAL A 13 -7.44 4.14 15.02
CA VAL A 13 -8.85 4.33 14.66
C VAL A 13 -8.99 4.18 13.16
N LEU A 14 -9.98 3.39 12.76
CA LEU A 14 -10.37 3.22 11.36
C LEU A 14 -11.83 3.57 11.18
N SER A 15 -12.10 4.58 10.36
CA SER A 15 -13.45 5.00 10.01
C SER A 15 -13.75 4.63 8.56
N TYR A 16 -14.86 3.94 8.38
CA TYR A 16 -15.46 3.61 7.10
C TYR A 16 -16.65 4.53 6.86
N LEU A 17 -16.63 5.26 5.75
CA LEU A 17 -17.67 6.21 5.38
C LEU A 17 -18.24 5.83 4.02
N GLY A 18 -19.31 5.03 4.03
CA GLY A 18 -20.04 4.63 2.84
C GLY A 18 -20.97 5.73 2.33
N SER A 19 -20.97 5.93 1.01
CA SER A 19 -21.98 6.69 0.30
C SER A 19 -23.15 5.77 -0.12
N PRO A 20 -24.32 6.35 -0.43
CA PRO A 20 -25.44 5.58 -1.01
C PRO A 20 -25.13 4.91 -2.35
N SER A 21 -24.05 5.31 -3.02
CA SER A 21 -23.59 4.76 -4.30
C SER A 21 -22.51 3.68 -4.16
N SER A 22 -22.38 3.08 -2.97
CA SER A 22 -21.43 2.02 -2.65
C SER A 22 -19.95 2.42 -2.76
N TYR A 23 -19.66 3.72 -2.86
CA TYR A 23 -18.30 4.24 -2.70
C TYR A 23 -18.05 4.44 -1.22
N MET A 24 -16.91 4.00 -0.73
CA MET A 24 -16.57 4.05 0.67
C MET A 24 -15.23 4.73 0.85
N SER A 25 -15.21 5.78 1.66
CA SER A 25 -13.98 6.44 2.07
C SER A 25 -13.42 5.79 3.33
N PHE A 26 -12.09 5.68 3.38
CA PHE A 26 -11.33 5.18 4.51
C PHE A 26 -10.65 6.37 5.15
N LEU A 27 -10.80 6.49 6.46
CA LEU A 27 -9.99 7.36 7.27
C LEU A 27 -9.23 6.51 8.28
N PHE A 28 -7.91 6.59 8.24
CA PHE A 28 -7.02 5.85 9.11
C PHE A 28 -6.23 6.85 9.95
N GLN A 29 -6.35 6.77 11.27
CA GLN A 29 -5.64 7.67 12.18
C GLN A 29 -4.73 6.89 13.13
N LEU A 30 -3.44 7.21 13.07
CA LEU A 30 -2.43 6.72 14.00
C LEU A 30 -2.33 7.69 15.21
N PRO A 31 -2.70 7.26 16.42
CA PRO A 31 -2.64 8.07 17.63
C PRO A 31 -1.21 8.58 17.88
N ASN A 32 -1.11 9.81 18.38
CA ASN A 32 0.17 10.48 18.70
C ASN A 32 1.10 10.68 17.49
N THR A 33 0.57 10.61 16.28
CA THR A 33 1.28 10.99 15.05
C THR A 33 0.48 12.05 14.31
N ASN A 34 1.14 12.77 13.41
CA ASN A 34 0.45 13.67 12.48
C ASN A 34 0.00 12.94 11.20
N LEU A 35 0.03 11.61 11.18
CA LEU A 35 -0.24 10.82 9.98
C LEU A 35 -1.71 10.47 9.87
N VAL A 36 -2.29 10.77 8.71
CA VAL A 36 -3.65 10.40 8.35
C VAL A 36 -3.61 9.64 7.03
N GLY A 37 -4.18 8.45 7.04
CA GLY A 37 -4.46 7.66 5.84
C GLY A 37 -5.83 8.03 5.29
N ILE A 38 -5.89 8.37 4.01
CA ILE A 38 -7.14 8.64 3.30
C ILE A 38 -7.20 7.70 2.11
N GLY A 39 -8.29 6.95 1.99
CA GLY A 39 -8.46 5.99 0.92
C GLY A 39 -9.90 5.87 0.43
N ALA A 40 -10.07 5.07 -0.62
CA ALA A 40 -11.38 4.73 -1.15
C ALA A 40 -11.43 3.25 -1.54
N SER A 41 -12.60 2.64 -1.37
CA SER A 41 -12.95 1.30 -1.85
C SER A 41 -14.44 1.23 -2.17
N TYR A 42 -14.90 0.06 -2.61
CA TYR A 42 -16.29 -0.25 -2.82
C TYR A 42 -16.80 -1.17 -1.73
N ALA A 43 -17.66 -0.66 -0.86
CA ALA A 43 -18.45 -1.48 0.05
C ALA A 43 -19.69 -0.70 0.52
N LEU A 44 -20.58 -1.41 1.21
CA LEU A 44 -21.78 -0.84 1.82
C LEU A 44 -21.60 -0.72 3.33
N GLY A 45 -21.93 0.45 3.87
CA GLY A 45 -21.97 0.71 5.30
C GLY A 45 -21.05 1.82 5.76
N SER A 46 -21.38 2.40 6.92
CA SER A 46 -20.58 3.41 7.59
C SER A 46 -20.43 3.03 9.06
N PHE A 47 -19.20 2.96 9.53
CA PHE A 47 -18.89 2.58 10.90
C PHE A 47 -17.48 3.02 11.28
N GLU A 48 -17.22 3.09 12.57
CA GLU A 48 -15.90 3.39 13.12
C GLU A 48 -15.47 2.25 14.04
N ILE A 49 -14.20 1.90 13.94
CA ILE A 49 -13.53 0.96 14.83
C ILE A 49 -12.52 1.77 15.62
N GLY A 50 -12.86 2.06 16.87
CA GLY A 50 -12.05 2.91 17.77
C GLY A 50 -10.99 2.16 18.57
N ASP A 51 -11.09 0.84 18.66
CA ASP A 51 -10.21 -0.05 19.44
C ASP A 51 -9.40 -1.00 18.54
N GLY A 52 -9.09 -0.54 17.33
CA GLY A 52 -8.33 -1.32 16.36
C GLY A 52 -6.83 -1.32 16.64
N LYS A 53 -6.14 -2.33 16.10
CA LYS A 53 -4.69 -2.43 16.13
C LYS A 53 -4.12 -2.55 14.72
N ILE A 54 -3.03 -1.83 14.48
CA ILE A 54 -2.21 -1.98 13.29
C ILE A 54 -0.91 -2.68 13.62
N TYR A 55 -0.54 -3.62 12.77
CA TYR A 55 0.64 -4.45 12.87
C TYR A 55 1.56 -4.15 11.68
N TYR A 56 2.84 -3.91 11.94
CA TYR A 56 3.82 -3.51 10.92
C TYR A 56 5.25 -3.89 11.30
N ASN A 57 6.16 -3.85 10.32
CA ASN A 57 7.57 -4.20 10.50
C ASN A 57 8.52 -2.99 10.46
N ASP A 58 8.16 -1.92 9.76
CA ASP A 58 8.95 -0.69 9.67
C ASP A 58 8.02 0.52 9.80
N SER A 59 8.25 1.37 10.81
CA SER A 59 7.45 2.60 11.00
C SER A 59 7.69 3.63 9.90
N GLU A 60 8.83 3.57 9.22
CA GLU A 60 9.10 4.47 8.10
C GLU A 60 8.23 4.15 6.89
N ASP A 61 7.61 2.97 6.80
CA ASP A 61 6.75 2.63 5.66
C ASP A 61 5.51 3.54 5.54
N PHE A 62 5.07 4.15 6.65
CA PHE A 62 3.96 5.11 6.63
C PHE A 62 4.34 6.43 5.95
N THR A 63 5.62 6.82 6.04
CA THR A 63 6.11 8.14 5.61
C THR A 63 7.06 8.07 4.42
N LYS A 64 7.58 6.89 4.07
CA LYS A 64 8.40 6.63 2.89
C LYS A 64 7.59 6.95 1.64
N ILE A 65 7.73 8.19 1.22
CA ILE A 65 7.22 8.76 0.00
C ILE A 65 7.73 7.90 -1.17
N THR A 66 6.80 7.37 -1.96
CA THR A 66 7.16 6.77 -3.26
C THR A 66 7.64 7.89 -4.20
N LYS A 67 8.23 7.54 -5.35
CA LYS A 67 8.56 8.51 -6.42
C LYS A 67 7.42 9.51 -6.75
N PHE A 68 6.18 9.18 -6.39
CA PHE A 68 4.96 9.97 -6.58
C PHE A 68 4.65 10.99 -5.46
N GLY A 69 5.55 11.22 -4.51
CA GLY A 69 5.31 12.21 -3.45
C GLY A 69 4.40 11.71 -2.31
N VAL A 70 3.91 10.47 -2.38
CA VAL A 70 2.93 9.90 -1.44
C VAL A 70 3.22 8.43 -1.14
N SER A 71 2.90 7.96 0.07
CA SER A 71 2.94 6.51 0.41
C SER A 71 1.57 5.90 0.11
N ALA A 72 1.49 5.12 -0.98
CA ALA A 72 0.25 4.55 -1.50
C ALA A 72 0.19 3.03 -1.29
N PHE A 73 -1.01 2.54 -0.97
CA PHE A 73 -1.27 1.16 -0.62
C PHE A 73 -2.50 0.66 -1.37
N LYS A 74 -2.39 -0.54 -1.95
CA LYS A 74 -3.55 -1.36 -2.24
C LYS A 74 -4.09 -1.89 -0.92
N ILE A 75 -5.38 -1.78 -0.68
CA ILE A 75 -6.02 -2.35 0.50
C ILE A 75 -6.93 -3.51 0.12
N ILE A 76 -6.97 -4.54 0.95
CA ILE A 76 -7.97 -5.61 0.90
C ILE A 76 -8.62 -5.69 2.28
N THR A 77 -9.93 -5.45 2.33
CA THR A 77 -10.71 -5.58 3.57
C THR A 77 -11.35 -6.96 3.61
N TYR A 78 -11.16 -7.69 4.69
CA TYR A 78 -11.84 -8.94 5.01
C TYR A 78 -12.79 -8.69 6.19
N LEU A 79 -14.04 -9.13 6.05
CA LEU A 79 -15.01 -9.16 7.14
C LEU A 79 -15.34 -10.60 7.50
N GLU A 80 -15.36 -10.89 8.79
CA GLU A 80 -16.02 -12.08 9.35
C GLU A 80 -17.40 -11.69 9.91
N PRO A 81 -18.51 -12.01 9.20
CA PRO A 81 -19.84 -11.53 9.58
C PRO A 81 -20.30 -11.98 10.98
N GLU A 82 -19.92 -13.20 11.38
CA GLU A 82 -20.35 -13.79 12.66
C GLU A 82 -19.66 -13.16 13.86
N THR A 83 -18.35 -12.87 13.73
CA THR A 83 -17.52 -12.32 14.81
C THR A 83 -17.44 -10.80 14.78
N LYS A 84 -17.91 -10.18 13.69
CA LYS A 84 -17.75 -8.75 13.38
C LYS A 84 -16.29 -8.29 13.37
N LEU A 85 -15.37 -9.22 13.15
CA LEU A 85 -13.95 -8.91 13.03
C LEU A 85 -13.66 -8.40 11.62
N VAL A 86 -12.97 -7.26 11.57
CA VAL A 86 -12.47 -6.64 10.36
C VAL A 86 -10.96 -6.80 10.34
N ARG A 87 -10.44 -7.27 9.21
CA ARG A 87 -9.01 -7.26 8.90
C ARG A 87 -8.80 -6.46 7.63
N VAL A 88 -7.86 -5.52 7.64
CA VAL A 88 -7.46 -4.78 6.43
C VAL A 88 -6.00 -5.04 6.16
N ASP A 89 -5.70 -5.56 4.98
CA ASP A 89 -4.35 -5.82 4.53
C ASP A 89 -3.90 -4.68 3.61
N PHE A 90 -2.78 -4.04 3.94
CA PHE A 90 -2.22 -2.92 3.21
C PHE A 90 -0.98 -3.37 2.45
N PHE A 91 -1.07 -3.46 1.14
CA PHE A 91 0.02 -3.84 0.27
C PHE A 91 0.63 -2.57 -0.31
N LYS A 92 1.83 -2.22 0.15
CA LYS A 92 2.54 -1.04 -0.38
C LYS A 92 2.74 -1.20 -1.88
N LEU A 93 2.45 -0.15 -2.63
CA LEU A 93 2.71 -0.12 -4.06
C LEU A 93 4.22 0.00 -4.27
N LYS A 94 4.78 -0.86 -5.13
CA LYS A 94 6.22 -0.87 -5.42
C LYS A 94 6.60 0.44 -6.12
N SER A 95 7.62 1.11 -5.59
CA SER A 95 8.30 2.21 -6.26
C SER A 95 9.62 1.71 -6.84
N LYS A 96 10.05 2.30 -7.95
CA LYS A 96 11.21 1.85 -8.73
C LYS A 96 12.55 1.90 -7.97
N ASP A 97 12.60 2.52 -6.80
CA ASP A 97 13.83 2.68 -6.01
C ASP A 97 14.19 1.48 -5.11
N LEU A 98 13.46 0.35 -5.18
CA LEU A 98 13.77 -0.86 -4.40
C LEU A 98 14.13 -2.11 -5.22
N VAL A 99 14.29 -2.02 -6.54
CA VAL A 99 14.74 -3.17 -7.37
C VAL A 99 16.27 -3.33 -7.37
N ASN A 100 17.03 -2.40 -6.79
CA ASN A 100 18.50 -2.43 -6.77
C ASN A 100 19.14 -2.44 -5.36
N ALA A 101 18.53 -3.08 -4.36
CA ALA A 101 19.14 -3.24 -3.04
C ALA A 101 19.25 -4.71 -2.62
N THR A 102 20.26 -5.40 -3.14
CA THR A 102 20.95 -6.54 -2.50
C THR A 102 22.34 -6.63 -3.13
N ALA A 103 23.48 -6.62 -2.44
CA ALA A 103 23.78 -6.96 -1.06
C ALA A 103 24.97 -6.13 -0.52
N PRO A 104 25.15 -6.03 0.81
CA PRO A 104 26.40 -5.56 1.40
C PRO A 104 27.49 -6.61 1.21
N THR A 105 28.66 -6.21 0.71
CA THR A 105 29.88 -7.00 0.88
C THR A 105 30.92 -6.08 1.50
N ASP A 106 31.14 -6.26 2.79
CA ASP A 106 32.28 -5.72 3.50
C ASP A 106 33.31 -6.83 3.74
N LEU A 107 34.58 -6.43 3.58
CA LEU A 107 35.83 -6.97 4.14
C LEU A 107 36.43 -8.27 3.56
N SER A 108 37.54 -8.13 2.83
CA SER A 108 38.86 -8.57 3.34
C SER A 108 40.01 -8.22 2.40
N ASP A 109 41.11 -7.76 3.01
CA ASP A 109 42.41 -7.55 2.41
C ASP A 109 43.12 -8.87 2.02
N SER A 110 43.89 -8.78 0.92
CA SER A 110 45.14 -9.51 0.61
C SER A 110 45.11 -11.02 0.25
N VAL A 111 45.67 -11.34 -0.92
CA VAL A 111 46.89 -12.14 -1.18
C VAL A 111 46.85 -12.73 -2.60
N ALA A 112 47.99 -12.63 -3.30
CA ALA A 112 48.25 -13.12 -4.65
C ALA A 112 48.09 -14.64 -4.83
N ASN A 113 47.55 -15.11 -5.98
CA ASN A 113 48.27 -15.92 -6.99
C ASN A 113 47.34 -16.53 -8.07
N THR A 114 47.79 -16.39 -9.33
CA THR A 114 47.78 -17.31 -10.49
C THR A 114 46.59 -18.22 -10.82
N GLY A 115 46.17 -18.19 -12.08
CA GLY A 115 45.69 -19.37 -12.81
C GLY A 115 44.52 -19.10 -13.77
N LEU A 116 44.74 -19.31 -15.07
CA LEU A 116 43.70 -19.41 -16.09
C LEU A 116 42.63 -20.43 -15.67
N GLU A 117 41.35 -20.12 -15.89
CA GLU A 117 40.46 -20.98 -16.68
C GLU A 117 39.14 -20.26 -17.02
N ASN A 118 38.72 -20.50 -18.27
CA ASN A 118 37.54 -19.94 -18.91
C ASN A 118 36.25 -20.39 -18.20
N ASN A 119 35.36 -19.45 -17.92
CA ASN A 119 33.93 -19.75 -17.81
C ASN A 119 33.11 -18.53 -18.24
N THR A 120 32.57 -18.63 -19.45
CA THR A 120 31.50 -17.78 -19.98
C THR A 120 30.30 -17.92 -19.06
N ARG A 121 30.11 -16.95 -18.16
CA ARG A 121 28.82 -16.74 -17.48
C ARG A 121 28.01 -15.79 -18.35
N ASP A 122 26.92 -16.32 -18.90
CA ASP A 122 25.84 -15.53 -19.45
C ASP A 122 25.38 -14.52 -18.39
N VAL A 123 25.73 -13.26 -18.63
CA VAL A 123 25.12 -12.13 -17.93
C VAL A 123 23.70 -12.07 -18.48
N ALA A 124 22.76 -12.64 -17.74
CA ALA A 124 21.35 -12.36 -17.93
C ALA A 124 21.17 -10.85 -17.68
N THR A 125 21.17 -10.07 -18.76
CA THR A 125 20.70 -8.70 -18.79
C THR A 125 19.22 -8.73 -18.45
N THR A 126 18.88 -8.42 -17.20
CA THR A 126 17.50 -8.09 -16.82
C THR A 126 17.12 -6.77 -17.47
N THR A 127 16.54 -6.87 -18.66
CA THR A 127 15.86 -5.75 -19.32
C THR A 127 14.72 -5.28 -18.40
N PRO A 128 14.63 -3.98 -18.04
CA PRO A 128 13.48 -3.44 -17.34
C PRO A 128 12.21 -3.74 -18.12
N ASN A 129 11.16 -4.19 -17.43
CA ASN A 129 9.91 -4.57 -18.06
C ASN A 129 9.17 -3.28 -18.45
N THR A 130 9.20 -2.91 -19.74
CA THR A 130 8.67 -1.63 -20.26
C THR A 130 7.22 -1.32 -19.87
N LYS A 131 6.39 -2.36 -19.65
CA LYS A 131 4.99 -2.19 -19.19
C LYS A 131 4.88 -1.68 -17.75
N GLU A 132 5.82 -2.07 -16.89
CA GLU A 132 5.84 -1.64 -15.50
C GLU A 132 6.10 -0.12 -15.40
N GLU A 133 6.97 0.39 -16.26
CA GLU A 133 7.28 1.81 -16.36
C GLU A 133 6.08 2.62 -16.85
N GLU A 134 5.37 2.10 -17.86
CA GLU A 134 4.16 2.71 -18.40
C GLU A 134 3.05 2.82 -17.36
N TYR A 135 2.83 1.80 -16.53
CA TYR A 135 1.81 1.84 -15.47
C TYR A 135 2.17 2.83 -14.36
N LEU A 136 3.45 2.90 -13.96
CA LEU A 136 3.91 3.84 -12.94
C LEU A 136 3.75 5.30 -13.40
N GLU A 137 4.12 5.62 -14.64
CA GLU A 137 3.94 6.96 -15.20
C GLU A 137 2.45 7.31 -15.34
N ALA A 138 1.63 6.39 -15.85
CA ALA A 138 0.20 6.62 -15.96
C ALA A 138 -0.49 6.77 -14.60
N TRP A 139 0.03 6.14 -13.54
CA TRP A 139 -0.48 6.35 -12.18
C TRP A 139 -0.06 7.70 -11.61
N GLN A 140 1.15 8.18 -11.93
CA GLN A 140 1.59 9.52 -11.56
C GLN A 140 0.68 10.59 -12.13
N ASP A 141 0.33 10.46 -13.41
CA ASP A 141 -0.63 11.34 -14.09
C ASP A 141 -2.02 11.35 -13.43
N LEU A 142 -2.41 10.27 -12.75
CA LEU A 142 -3.69 10.19 -12.02
C LEU A 142 -3.63 10.81 -10.61
N VAL A 143 -2.46 10.78 -9.97
CA VAL A 143 -2.23 11.35 -8.63
C VAL A 143 -2.09 12.87 -8.68
N ASP A 144 -1.65 13.42 -9.81
CA ASP A 144 -1.58 14.87 -10.05
C ASP A 144 -2.99 15.45 -10.32
N ILE A 145 -3.86 15.37 -9.31
CA ILE A 145 -5.28 15.78 -9.33
C ILE A 145 -5.45 17.28 -9.62
N ASP A 146 -4.39 18.07 -9.43
CA ASP A 146 -4.39 19.50 -9.73
C ASP A 146 -4.17 19.77 -11.24
N GLY A 147 -3.78 18.76 -12.01
CA GLY A 147 -3.66 18.82 -13.47
C GLY A 147 -5.02 18.58 -14.16
N PRO A 148 -5.26 19.20 -15.34
CA PRO A 148 -6.43 18.83 -16.14
C PRO A 148 -6.31 17.35 -16.53
N LEU A 149 -7.34 16.56 -16.20
CA LEU A 149 -7.48 15.20 -16.75
C LEU A 149 -7.24 15.29 -18.26
N LYS A 150 -6.23 14.56 -18.75
CA LYS A 150 -5.91 14.56 -20.19
C LYS A 150 -7.21 14.19 -20.94
N PRO A 151 -7.69 15.03 -21.88
CA PRO A 151 -9.03 14.92 -22.45
C PRO A 151 -9.31 13.62 -23.20
N ASP A 152 -8.28 12.81 -23.44
CA ASP A 152 -8.33 11.59 -24.26
C ASP A 152 -8.34 10.28 -23.44
N PHE A 153 -8.37 10.34 -22.10
CA PHE A 153 -8.44 9.11 -21.29
C PHE A 153 -9.85 8.49 -21.35
N THR A 154 -9.95 7.30 -21.94
CA THR A 154 -11.18 6.50 -21.86
C THR A 154 -11.31 5.86 -20.48
N ILE A 155 -12.56 5.55 -20.07
CA ILE A 155 -12.83 4.82 -18.82
C ILE A 155 -12.09 3.47 -18.80
N GLU A 156 -11.99 2.80 -19.94
CA GLU A 156 -11.29 1.52 -20.06
C GLU A 156 -9.79 1.67 -19.81
N GLN A 157 -9.14 2.68 -20.40
CA GLN A 157 -7.73 2.97 -20.15
C GLN A 157 -7.48 3.34 -18.70
N LEU A 158 -8.37 4.14 -18.10
CA LEU A 158 -8.30 4.48 -16.68
C LEU A 158 -8.36 3.23 -15.79
N LEU A 159 -9.30 2.32 -16.07
CA LEU A 159 -9.44 1.05 -15.34
C LEU A 159 -8.23 0.15 -15.54
N GLN A 160 -7.69 0.04 -16.76
CA GLN A 160 -6.49 -0.75 -17.04
C GLN A 160 -5.27 -0.19 -16.30
N THR A 161 -5.06 1.13 -16.31
CA THR A 161 -3.99 1.79 -15.56
C THR A 161 -4.14 1.55 -14.06
N TYR A 162 -5.35 1.72 -13.52
CA TYR A 162 -5.63 1.48 -12.12
C TYR A 162 -5.35 0.03 -11.72
N CYS A 163 -5.88 -0.95 -12.47
CA CYS A 163 -5.66 -2.37 -12.23
C CYS A 163 -4.18 -2.76 -12.39
N GLY A 164 -3.48 -2.20 -13.37
CA GLY A 164 -2.05 -2.41 -13.59
C GLY A 164 -1.22 -1.97 -12.38
N ALA A 165 -1.48 -0.77 -11.87
CA ALA A 165 -0.80 -0.28 -10.68
C ALA A 165 -1.15 -1.07 -9.41
N LEU A 166 -2.39 -1.52 -9.24
CA LEU A 166 -2.77 -2.42 -8.14
C LEU A 166 -2.06 -3.79 -8.24
N ALA A 167 -1.70 -4.24 -9.44
CA ALA A 167 -0.90 -5.45 -9.64
C ALA A 167 0.57 -5.25 -9.26
N MET A 168 1.04 -4.00 -9.16
CA MET A 168 2.39 -3.64 -8.73
C MET A 168 2.53 -3.50 -7.21
N SER A 169 1.61 -4.07 -6.44
CA SER A 169 1.75 -4.11 -4.98
C SER A 169 2.78 -5.16 -4.53
N ASN A 170 3.24 -5.03 -3.29
CA ASN A 170 3.99 -6.11 -2.64
C ASN A 170 3.19 -7.42 -2.59
N ASP A 171 3.92 -8.54 -2.55
CA ASP A 171 3.35 -9.89 -2.49
C ASP A 171 2.82 -10.24 -1.09
N ALA A 172 3.28 -9.49 -0.07
CA ALA A 172 2.83 -9.57 1.31
C ALA A 172 2.34 -8.20 1.79
N PRO A 173 1.34 -8.17 2.70
CA PRO A 173 0.91 -6.92 3.32
C PRO A 173 2.05 -6.32 4.11
N THR A 174 2.28 -5.03 3.89
CA THR A 174 3.22 -4.20 4.63
C THR A 174 2.65 -3.88 6.01
N PHE A 175 1.35 -3.63 6.07
CA PHE A 175 0.61 -3.46 7.31
C PHE A 175 -0.63 -4.34 7.34
N VAL A 176 -1.05 -4.69 8.55
CA VAL A 176 -2.36 -5.30 8.77
C VAL A 176 -3.06 -4.52 9.87
N PHE A 177 -4.28 -4.09 9.61
CA PHE A 177 -5.20 -3.62 10.64
C PHE A 177 -6.10 -4.77 11.07
N LYS A 178 -6.41 -4.85 12.37
CA LYS A 178 -7.46 -5.70 12.91
C LYS A 178 -8.27 -4.93 13.94
N GLY A 179 -9.59 -5.10 13.91
CA GLY A 179 -10.45 -4.60 14.97
C GLY A 179 -11.86 -5.14 14.86
N LYS A 180 -12.71 -4.80 15.83
CA LYS A 180 -14.08 -5.31 15.89
C LYS A 180 -15.06 -4.18 15.60
N ILE A 181 -16.03 -4.43 14.73
CA ILE A 181 -17.11 -3.47 14.52
C ILE A 181 -17.99 -3.43 15.78
N PRO A 182 -18.38 -2.23 16.26
CA PRO A 182 -19.29 -2.09 17.39
C PRO A 182 -20.58 -2.91 17.24
N ASP A 183 -21.00 -3.55 18.33
CA ASP A 183 -22.11 -4.51 18.30
C ASP A 183 -23.45 -3.87 17.88
N ASN A 184 -23.61 -2.57 18.07
CA ASN A 184 -24.79 -1.79 17.69
C ASN A 184 -24.91 -1.53 16.17
N ILE A 185 -23.91 -1.86 15.37
CA ILE A 185 -23.91 -1.64 13.92
C ILE A 185 -24.29 -2.95 13.21
N LYS A 186 -25.29 -2.87 12.31
CA LYS A 186 -25.59 -3.93 11.35
C LYS A 186 -24.71 -3.72 10.13
N THR A 187 -23.92 -4.73 9.77
CA THR A 187 -22.98 -4.64 8.66
C THR A 187 -23.29 -5.66 7.58
N GLU A 188 -23.51 -5.16 6.38
CA GLU A 188 -23.50 -5.90 5.11
C GLU A 188 -22.21 -5.54 4.35
N VAL A 189 -21.08 -5.55 5.06
CA VAL A 189 -19.80 -5.13 4.47
C VAL A 189 -19.20 -6.32 3.77
N GLU A 190 -19.05 -6.21 2.45
CA GLU A 190 -18.37 -7.22 1.64
C GLU A 190 -16.86 -7.02 1.65
N THR A 191 -16.14 -8.08 1.26
CA THR A 191 -14.71 -7.99 0.98
C THR A 191 -14.49 -6.93 -0.10
N SER A 192 -13.61 -5.97 0.17
CA SER A 192 -13.43 -4.82 -0.71
C SER A 192 -11.97 -4.56 -1.04
N ILE A 193 -11.71 -4.03 -2.24
CA ILE A 193 -10.38 -3.68 -2.74
C ILE A 193 -10.34 -2.18 -3.00
N GLY A 194 -9.30 -1.51 -2.53
CA GLY A 194 -9.20 -0.06 -2.63
C GLY A 194 -7.77 0.44 -2.70
N VAL A 195 -7.64 1.76 -2.62
CA VAL A 195 -6.36 2.44 -2.48
C VAL A 195 -6.41 3.36 -1.27
N LEU A 196 -5.32 3.42 -0.53
CA LEU A 196 -5.13 4.34 0.59
C LEU A 196 -3.79 5.06 0.46
N ILE A 197 -3.79 6.34 0.79
CA ILE A 197 -2.62 7.21 0.79
C ILE A 197 -2.43 7.80 2.19
N PHE A 198 -1.22 7.68 2.74
CA PHE A 198 -0.86 8.40 3.97
C PHE A 198 -0.31 9.79 3.64
N LYS A 199 -0.76 10.78 4.42
CA LYS A 199 -0.23 12.15 4.40
C LYS A 199 0.10 12.60 5.82
N GLU A 200 1.20 13.33 5.97
CA GLU A 200 1.42 14.15 7.15
C GLU A 200 0.46 15.33 7.11
N THR A 201 -0.28 15.51 8.20
CA THR A 201 -1.07 16.70 8.42
C THR A 201 -0.17 17.76 9.03
N SER A 202 -0.15 18.96 8.46
CA SER A 202 0.56 20.10 9.04
C SER A 202 -0.05 20.36 10.41
N SER A 203 0.63 19.96 11.48
CA SER A 203 0.19 20.18 12.86
C SER A 203 0.03 21.68 13.10
N THR A 204 -1.17 22.21 12.85
CA THR A 204 -1.46 23.64 12.96
C THR A 204 -2.89 23.91 13.41
N TYR A 205 -3.48 23.06 14.26
CA TYR A 205 -4.66 23.45 15.03
C TYR A 205 -4.65 22.79 16.41
N LEU A 206 -4.02 23.48 17.36
CA LEU A 206 -4.42 23.55 18.76
C LEU A 206 -4.60 25.02 19.12
#